data_AF-A0A0G1S4W1-F1
#
_entry.id   AF-A0A0G1S4W1-F1
#
_cell.length_a   1.000
_cell.length_b   1.000
_cell.length_c   1.000
_cell.angle_alpha   90.00
_cell.angle_beta   90.00
_cell.angle_gamma   90.00
#
_symmetry.space_group_name_H-M   'P 1'
#
loop_
_entity.id
_entity.type
_entity.pdbx_description
1 polymer ?
#
loop_
_entity_poly.entity_id
_entity_poly.type
_entity_poly.pdbx_seq_one_letter_code
_entity_poly.pdbx_strand_id
1 'polypeptide(L)'
;MVLNWSWRLSWHRGGGDRDNNSGGNAIIMVIGVIFIILAPIIAQLIQLAISRRREFYADASSAHLTRQPSGLINALKKIAANENIPLETANTATAHLYIDDPVTTETHGTWLAKLFSTHPPISDRIKALEGVA
;
A
#
# COMPACT_ATOMS: atom_id res chain seq x y z
N MET A 1 10.27 -5.31 -18.18
CA MET A 1 8.99 -5.06 -18.89
C MET A 1 8.64 -3.58 -19.01
N VAL A 2 8.97 -2.70 -18.06
CA VAL A 2 8.67 -1.25 -18.13
C VAL A 2 9.56 -0.49 -19.14
N LEU A 3 10.75 -1.01 -19.46
CA LEU A 3 11.72 -0.33 -20.33
C LEU A 3 11.37 -0.33 -21.84
N ASN A 4 10.40 -1.15 -22.28
CA ASN A 4 10.02 -1.24 -23.69
C ASN A 4 8.83 -0.33 -24.08
N TRP A 5 8.15 0.27 -23.10
CA TRP A 5 7.05 1.19 -23.37
C TRP A 5 7.51 2.62 -23.68
N SER A 6 8.67 3.05 -23.16
CA SER A 6 9.23 4.38 -23.42
C SER A 6 9.69 4.55 -24.87
N TRP A 7 10.22 3.49 -25.50
CA TRP A 7 10.71 3.55 -26.89
C TRP A 7 9.59 3.42 -27.94
N ARG A 8 8.52 2.65 -27.67
CA ARG A 8 7.39 2.51 -28.60
C ARG A 8 6.49 3.76 -28.66
N LEU A 9 6.46 4.57 -27.59
CA LEU A 9 5.73 5.84 -27.60
C LEU A 9 6.49 6.95 -28.35
N SER A 10 7.80 6.78 -28.56
CA SER A 10 8.68 7.74 -29.25
C SER A 10 8.50 7.75 -30.78
N TRP A 11 8.02 6.64 -31.37
CA TRP A 11 7.97 6.50 -32.85
C TRP A 11 6.56 6.65 -33.46
N HIS A 12 5.49 6.72 -32.65
CA HIS A 12 4.10 6.79 -33.15
C HIS A 12 3.38 8.12 -32.89
N ARG A 13 4.12 9.17 -32.55
CA ARG A 13 3.61 10.55 -32.43
C ARG A 13 4.52 11.44 -33.28
N GLY A 14 4.50 11.30 -34.60
CA GLY A 14 3.39 11.80 -35.41
C GLY A 14 3.52 13.31 -35.49
N GLY A 15 4.22 13.77 -36.53
CA GLY A 15 4.49 15.17 -36.79
C GLY A 15 3.22 16.01 -36.79
N GLY A 16 3.30 17.14 -36.10
CA GLY A 16 2.30 18.19 -36.11
C GLY A 16 3.03 19.52 -35.98
N ASP A 17 3.40 20.09 -37.13
CA ASP A 17 3.59 21.52 -37.25
C ASP A 17 2.38 22.24 -36.66
N ARG A 18 2.62 23.14 -35.68
CA ARG A 18 1.87 24.40 -35.53
C ARG A 18 2.41 25.25 -34.38
N ASP A 19 2.96 26.38 -34.82
CA ASP A 19 2.89 27.69 -34.19
C ASP A 19 3.20 27.83 -32.70
N ASN A 20 4.42 28.30 -32.45
CA ASN A 20 4.73 29.54 -31.76
C ASN A 20 3.64 30.17 -30.86
N ASN A 21 3.11 29.42 -29.89
CA ASN A 21 2.47 29.97 -28.69
C ASN A 21 3.20 29.43 -27.45
N SER A 22 4.35 30.04 -27.19
CA SER A 22 5.32 29.68 -26.14
C SER A 22 4.70 29.55 -24.73
N GLY A 23 3.59 30.26 -24.44
CA GLY A 23 2.95 30.23 -23.11
C GLY A 23 2.14 28.97 -22.81
N GLY A 24 1.40 28.42 -23.79
CA GLY A 24 0.54 27.25 -23.58
C GLY A 24 1.32 25.94 -23.47
N ASN A 25 2.37 25.79 -24.29
CA ASN A 25 3.23 24.61 -24.27
C ASN A 25 4.09 24.52 -23.00
N ALA A 26 4.52 25.66 -22.44
CA ALA A 26 5.29 25.68 -21.20
C ALA A 26 4.45 25.18 -20.00
N ILE A 27 3.19 25.61 -19.90
CA ILE A 27 2.27 25.18 -18.83
C ILE A 27 2.01 23.66 -18.91
N ILE A 28 1.77 23.13 -20.12
CA ILE A 28 1.55 21.69 -20.33
C ILE A 28 2.82 20.89 -19.96
N MET A 29 4.02 21.39 -20.29
CA MET A 29 5.27 20.76 -19.89
C MET A 29 5.45 20.71 -18.38
N VAL A 30 5.19 21.81 -17.67
CA VAL A 30 5.29 21.86 -16.20
C VAL A 30 4.33 20.88 -15.54
N ILE A 31 3.08 20.84 -16.00
CA ILE A 31 2.08 19.88 -15.53
C ILE A 31 2.55 18.44 -15.80
N GLY A 32 3.09 18.17 -16.99
CA GLY A 32 3.65 16.87 -17.35
C GLY A 32 4.76 16.41 -16.40
N VAL A 33 5.69 17.30 -16.04
CA VAL A 33 6.78 17.01 -15.10
C VAL A 33 6.23 16.71 -13.69
N ILE A 34 5.24 17.47 -13.22
CA ILE A 34 4.58 17.21 -11.93
C ILE A 34 3.96 15.81 -11.90
N PHE A 35 3.25 15.42 -12.96
CA PHE A 35 2.64 14.09 -13.04
C PHE A 35 3.67 12.96 -13.11
N ILE A 36 4.81 13.15 -13.78
CA ILE A 36 5.89 12.15 -13.82
C ILE A 36 6.43 11.86 -12.41
N ILE A 37 6.50 12.88 -11.55
CA ILE A 37 7.00 12.74 -10.17
C ILE A 37 5.90 12.17 -9.25
N LEU A 38 4.65 12.60 -9.40
CA LEU A 38 3.54 12.18 -8.54
C LEU A 38 3.02 10.77 -8.86
N ALA A 39 3.01 10.37 -10.14
CA ALA A 39 2.49 9.08 -10.58
C ALA A 39 3.09 7.87 -9.81
N PRO A 40 4.41 7.73 -9.62
CA PRO A 40 4.96 6.59 -8.88
C PRO A 40 4.54 6.58 -7.41
N ILE A 41 4.41 7.74 -6.76
CA ILE A 41 3.97 7.85 -5.36
C ILE A 41 2.52 7.38 -5.25
N ILE A 42 1.65 7.85 -6.16
CA ILE A 42 0.24 7.44 -6.19
C ILE A 42 0.13 5.93 -6.46
N ALA A 43 0.92 5.39 -7.38
CA ALA A 43 0.93 3.96 -7.66
C ALA A 43 1.31 3.11 -6.44
N GLN A 44 2.33 3.53 -5.67
CA GLN A 44 2.71 2.86 -4.42
C GLN A 44 1.59 2.92 -3.37
N LEU A 45 0.95 4.07 -3.20
CA LEU A 45 -0.17 4.22 -2.26
C LEU A 45 -1.36 3.32 -2.64
N ILE A 46 -1.67 3.20 -3.93
CA ILE A 46 -2.70 2.28 -4.43
C ILE A 46 -2.32 0.83 -4.13
N GLN A 47 -1.07 0.45 -4.39
CA GLN A 47 -0.58 -0.91 -4.12
C GLN A 47 -0.71 -1.27 -2.64
N LEU A 48 -0.30 -0.38 -1.74
CA LEU A 48 -0.42 -0.57 -0.29
C LEU A 48 -1.88 -0.61 0.15
N ALA A 49 -2.75 0.23 -0.42
CA ALA A 49 -4.18 0.19 -0.13
C ALA A 49 -4.83 -1.13 -0.56
N ILE A 50 -4.44 -1.69 -1.71
CA ILE A 50 -4.90 -3.00 -2.16
C ILE A 50 -4.37 -4.12 -1.24
N SER A 51 -3.11 -4.05 -0.83
CA SER A 51 -2.52 -4.99 0.14
C SER A 51 -3.34 -5.04 1.43
N ARG A 52 -3.65 -3.86 2.00
CA ARG A 52 -4.48 -3.77 3.22
C ARG A 52 -5.88 -4.33 3.04
N ARG A 53 -6.53 -4.07 1.90
CA ARG A 53 -7.85 -4.67 1.61
C ARG A 53 -7.80 -6.19 1.54
N ARG A 54 -6.73 -6.76 0.95
CA ARG A 54 -6.55 -8.22 0.86
C ARG A 54 -6.48 -8.87 2.23
N GLU A 55 -5.83 -8.25 3.21
CA GLU A 55 -5.79 -8.73 4.60
C GLU A 55 -7.19 -8.84 5.21
N PHE A 56 -8.04 -7.82 5.07
CA PHE A 56 -9.42 -7.87 5.56
C PHE A 56 -10.25 -8.97 4.88
N TYR A 57 -10.06 -9.17 3.58
CA TYR A 57 -10.72 -10.28 2.86
C TYR A 57 -10.24 -11.65 3.35
N ALA A 58 -8.96 -11.79 3.65
CA ALA A 58 -8.40 -13.03 4.21
C ALA A 58 -9.00 -13.32 5.59
N ASP A 59 -9.10 -12.32 6.45
CA ASP A 59 -9.72 -12.43 7.78
C ASP A 59 -11.19 -12.83 7.69
N ALA A 60 -11.98 -12.14 6.87
CA ALA A 60 -13.39 -12.46 6.66
C ALA A 60 -13.56 -13.88 6.10
N SER A 61 -12.77 -14.24 5.08
CA SER A 61 -12.82 -15.57 4.48
C SER A 61 -12.44 -16.67 5.46
N SER A 62 -11.43 -16.46 6.30
CA SER A 62 -11.01 -17.43 7.31
C SER A 62 -12.07 -17.60 8.42
N ALA A 63 -12.70 -16.51 8.85
CA ALA A 63 -13.82 -16.56 9.78
C ALA A 63 -15.02 -17.34 9.19
N HIS A 64 -15.35 -17.11 7.92
CA HIS A 64 -16.42 -17.84 7.23
C HIS A 64 -16.10 -19.33 7.07
N LEU A 65 -14.85 -19.67 6.72
CA LEU A 65 -14.44 -21.06 6.47
C LEU A 65 -14.36 -21.87 7.77
N THR A 66 -13.79 -21.28 8.83
CA THR A 66 -13.59 -21.95 10.12
C THR A 66 -14.84 -21.92 11.00
N ARG A 67 -15.80 -21.03 10.70
CA ARG A 67 -16.97 -20.72 11.55
C ARG A 67 -16.59 -20.33 12.99
N GLN A 68 -15.38 -19.81 13.18
CA GLN A 68 -14.84 -19.49 14.51
C GLN A 68 -14.24 -18.07 14.54
N PRO A 69 -15.04 -17.01 14.35
CA PRO A 69 -14.55 -15.63 14.35
C PRO A 69 -13.94 -15.23 15.69
N SER A 70 -14.48 -15.69 16.82
CA SER A 70 -13.97 -15.39 18.17
C SER A 70 -12.59 -15.98 18.44
N GLY A 71 -12.25 -17.12 17.82
CA GLY A 71 -10.92 -17.71 17.89
C GLY A 71 -9.88 -16.83 17.21
N LEU A 72 -10.22 -16.33 16.02
CA LEU A 72 -9.36 -15.41 15.27
C LEU A 72 -9.17 -14.07 16.00
N ILE A 73 -10.25 -13.50 16.55
CA ILE A 73 -10.18 -12.28 17.38
C ILE A 73 -9.24 -12.47 18.57
N ASN A 74 -9.35 -13.60 19.28
CA ASN A 74 -8.47 -13.90 20.41
C ASN A 74 -7.00 -14.11 19.99
N ALA A 75 -6.76 -14.73 18.83
CA ALA A 75 -5.41 -14.87 18.29
C ALA A 75 -4.80 -13.50 17.97
N LEU A 76 -5.55 -12.62 17.29
CA LEU A 76 -5.09 -11.26 16.99
C LEU A 76 -4.82 -10.44 18.26
N LYS A 77 -5.67 -10.55 19.29
CA LYS A 77 -5.42 -9.93 20.59
C LYS A 77 -4.11 -10.40 21.24
N LYS A 78 -3.78 -11.69 21.12
CA LYS A 78 -2.49 -12.22 21.60
C LYS A 78 -1.32 -11.71 20.79
N ILE A 79 -1.45 -11.54 19.47
CA ILE A 79 -0.38 -11.00 18.62
C ILE A 79 -0.11 -9.54 18.98
N ALA A 80 -1.15 -8.71 19.06
CA ALA A 80 -1.03 -7.30 19.47
C ALA A 80 -0.40 -7.14 20.87
N ALA A 81 -0.65 -8.06 21.79
CA ALA A 81 -0.03 -8.03 23.12
C ALA A 81 1.49 -8.31 23.10
N ASN A 82 2.02 -8.92 22.03
CA ASN A 82 3.43 -9.29 21.88
C ASN A 82 4.19 -8.42 20.87
N GLU A 83 3.58 -7.33 20.37
CA GLU A 83 4.14 -6.42 19.37
C GLU A 83 5.42 -5.70 19.85
N ASN A 84 5.61 -5.60 21.18
CA ASN A 84 6.77 -4.93 21.80
C ASN A 84 7.97 -5.87 22.09
N ILE A 85 7.96 -7.10 21.61
CA ILE A 85 9.10 -8.01 21.78
C ILE A 85 10.15 -7.65 20.72
N PRO A 86 11.34 -7.16 21.10
CA PRO A 86 12.38 -6.82 20.13
C PRO A 86 12.77 -8.08 19.35
N LEU A 87 12.52 -8.04 18.05
CA LEU A 87 12.87 -9.13 17.16
C LEU A 87 14.38 -9.06 16.89
N GLU A 88 15.08 -10.14 17.22
CA GLU A 88 16.55 -10.23 17.08
C GLU A 88 17.05 -10.01 15.64
N THR A 89 16.18 -10.21 14.63
CA THR A 89 16.53 -10.09 13.20
C THR A 89 15.34 -9.63 12.34
N ALA A 90 14.60 -8.61 12.78
CA ALA A 90 13.60 -7.99 11.90
C ALA A 90 14.31 -7.22 10.77
N ASN A 91 14.18 -7.71 9.53
CA ASN A 91 14.69 -7.04 8.34
C ASN A 91 13.55 -6.93 7.31
N THR A 92 13.59 -5.92 6.44
CA THR A 92 12.59 -5.73 5.36
C THR A 92 12.46 -6.96 4.47
N ALA A 93 13.54 -7.72 4.31
CA ALA A 93 13.54 -8.98 3.56
C ALA A 93 12.70 -10.09 4.22
N THR A 94 12.59 -10.10 5.56
CA THR A 94 11.81 -11.11 6.30
C THR A 94 10.44 -10.61 6.71
N ALA A 95 10.15 -9.31 6.58
CA ALA A 95 8.89 -8.68 6.97
C ALA A 95 7.64 -9.38 6.42
N HIS A 96 7.69 -9.89 5.17
CA HIS A 96 6.58 -10.61 4.54
C HIS A 96 6.25 -11.99 5.15
N LEU A 97 7.11 -12.52 6.04
CA LEU A 97 6.87 -13.76 6.77
C LEU A 97 6.13 -13.55 8.10
N TYR A 98 6.03 -12.29 8.55
CA TYR A 98 5.38 -11.96 9.80
C TYR A 98 3.88 -11.72 9.60
N ILE A 99 3.09 -12.06 10.63
CA ILE A 99 1.63 -11.87 10.64
C ILE A 99 1.27 -10.39 10.91
N ASP A 100 2.22 -9.65 11.48
CA ASP A 100 2.13 -8.23 11.81
C ASP A 100 3.43 -7.52 11.39
N ASP A 101 3.38 -6.21 11.14
CA ASP A 101 4.50 -5.46 10.54
C ASP A 101 5.60 -5.20 11.58
N PRO A 102 6.75 -5.93 11.51
CA PRO A 102 7.76 -5.92 12.58
C PRO A 102 8.63 -4.66 12.59
N VAL A 103 8.52 -3.82 11.56
CA VAL A 103 9.42 -2.66 11.35
C VAL A 103 8.72 -1.34 11.72
N THR A 104 7.39 -1.35 11.84
CA THR A 104 6.60 -0.13 12.09
C THR A 104 6.32 0.19 13.56
N THR A 105 6.75 -0.67 14.49
CA THR A 105 6.51 -0.53 15.94
C THR A 105 7.02 0.79 16.52
N GLU A 106 8.01 1.44 15.89
CA GLU A 106 8.55 2.74 16.36
C GLU A 106 7.69 3.95 15.92
N THR A 107 6.74 3.80 15.00
CA THR A 107 6.02 4.94 14.38
C THR A 107 4.50 4.89 14.56
N HIS A 108 4.03 4.55 15.77
CA HIS A 108 2.62 4.68 16.11
C HIS A 108 2.23 6.16 16.24
N GLY A 109 1.52 6.71 15.24
CA GLY A 109 0.72 7.93 15.47
C GLY A 109 0.43 8.84 14.28
N THR A 110 1.27 8.84 13.24
CA THR A 110 1.12 9.84 12.16
C THR A 110 0.27 9.30 11.01
N TRP A 111 -0.67 10.10 10.51
CA TRP A 111 -1.49 9.77 9.33
C TRP A 111 -0.66 9.37 8.10
N LEU A 112 0.53 9.95 7.96
CA LEU A 112 1.52 9.60 6.94
C LEU A 112 2.06 8.18 7.11
N ALA A 113 2.35 7.74 8.34
CA ALA A 113 2.82 6.38 8.61
C ALA A 113 1.76 5.34 8.24
N LYS A 114 0.47 5.63 8.48
CA LYS A 114 -0.65 4.78 8.04
C LYS A 114 -0.75 4.64 6.51
N LEU A 115 -0.33 5.66 5.75
CA LEU A 115 -0.36 5.58 4.28
C LEU A 115 0.69 4.61 3.74
N PHE A 116 1.87 4.57 4.37
CA PHE A 116 3.00 3.72 3.98
C PHE A 116 3.04 2.34 4.66
N SER A 117 2.17 2.09 5.64
CA SER A 117 2.11 0.79 6.30
C SER A 117 1.62 -0.32 5.35
N THR A 118 2.31 -1.46 5.38
CA THR A 118 2.06 -2.62 4.52
C THR A 118 0.85 -3.45 4.97
N HIS A 119 0.55 -3.42 6.27
CA HIS A 119 -0.57 -4.11 6.90
C HIS A 119 -1.51 -3.12 7.61
N PRO A 120 -2.83 -3.40 7.68
CA PRO A 120 -3.72 -2.60 8.50
C PRO A 120 -3.45 -2.86 9.99
N PRO A 121 -3.61 -1.86 10.88
CA PRO A 121 -3.46 -2.05 12.32
C PRO A 121 -4.32 -3.21 12.84
N ILE A 122 -3.79 -4.01 13.76
CA ILE A 122 -4.51 -5.16 14.34
C ILE A 122 -5.84 -4.73 14.96
N SER A 123 -5.91 -3.55 15.58
CA SER A 123 -7.14 -3.00 16.15
C SER A 123 -8.26 -2.81 15.12
N ASP A 124 -7.93 -2.35 13.91
CA ASP A 124 -8.90 -2.18 12.83
C ASP A 124 -9.39 -3.54 12.31
N ARG A 125 -8.51 -4.56 12.29
CA ARG A 125 -8.86 -5.94 11.91
C ARG A 125 -9.79 -6.60 12.93
N ILE A 126 -9.50 -6.47 14.22
CA ILE A 126 -10.37 -6.96 15.30
C ILE A 126 -11.77 -6.34 15.18
N LYS A 127 -11.84 -5.02 14.99
CA LYS A 127 -13.11 -4.32 14.84
C LYS A 127 -13.91 -4.79 13.63
N ALA A 128 -13.24 -5.07 12.51
CA ALA A 128 -13.89 -5.62 11.32
C ALA A 128 -14.47 -7.03 11.58
N LEU A 129 -13.73 -7.88 12.30
CA LEU A 129 -14.16 -9.23 12.65
C LEU A 129 -15.30 -9.26 13.68
N GLU A 130 -15.30 -8.34 14.65
CA GLU A 130 -16.38 -8.19 15.62
C GLU A 130 -17.71 -7.80 14.96
N GLY A 131 -17.68 -7.17 13.78
CA GLY A 131 -18.89 -6.89 13.00
C GLY A 131 -19.40 -8.06 12.15
N VAL A 132 -18.63 -9.14 12.01
CA VAL A 132 -18.97 -10.35 11.24
C VAL A 132 -19.31 -11.54 12.15
N ALA A 133 -18.85 -11.50 13.41
CA ALA A 133 -19.14 -12.47 14.47
C ALA A 133 -20.58 -12.37 14.98
#